data_AF-A0A9D4MMQ5-F1
#
_entry.id   AF-A0A9D4MMQ5-F1
#
_cell.length_a   1.000
_cell.length_b   1.000
_cell.length_c   1.000
_cell.angle_alpha   90.00
_cell.angle_beta   90.00
_cell.angle_gamma   90.00
#
_symmetry.space_group_name_H-M   'P 1'
#
loop_
_entity.id
_entity.type
_entity.pdbx_description
1 polymer ?
#
loop_
_entity_poly.entity_id
_entity_poly.type
_entity_poly.pdbx_seq_one_letter_code
_entity_poly.pdbx_strand_id
1 'polypeptide(L)'
;MCETLSKVVPNRAIDANELYSVLCSSMRDCANTCFPTKRKRRHLKPFWTKELTELHAHTRSSRAAWCSAGRPRGAQHKEYREYKAVKAHFRRAMRRCGEQFMTELDH
;
A
#
# COMPACT_ATOMS: atom_id res chain seq x y z
N MET A 1 -4.31 32.17 -10.35
CA MET A 1 -5.37 33.20 -10.35
C MET A 1 -6.28 32.88 -9.18
N CYS A 2 -6.09 33.62 -8.09
CA CYS A 2 -6.71 33.40 -6.79
C CYS A 2 -7.71 34.54 -6.58
N GLU A 3 -8.94 34.35 -7.01
CA GLU A 3 -10.04 35.29 -6.76
C GLU A 3 -11.28 34.49 -6.47
N THR A 4 -11.63 34.41 -5.18
CA THR A 4 -13.01 34.58 -4.62
C THR A 4 -13.04 34.06 -3.18
N LEU A 5 -12.44 34.81 -2.26
CA LEU A 5 -12.79 34.77 -0.83
C LEU A 5 -13.19 36.17 -0.36
N SER A 6 -14.09 36.79 -1.11
CA SER A 6 -14.79 37.98 -0.65
C SER A 6 -16.27 37.68 -0.68
N LYS A 7 -16.92 37.91 0.48
CA LYS A 7 -18.35 37.78 0.82
C LYS A 7 -18.71 36.49 1.55
N VAL A 8 -18.58 36.50 2.88
CA VAL A 8 -19.70 36.44 3.85
C VAL A 8 -19.10 36.79 5.21
N VAL A 9 -19.12 38.06 5.60
CA VAL A 9 -19.00 38.44 7.03
C VAL A 9 -20.20 39.34 7.34
N PRO A 10 -21.36 38.75 7.69
CA PRO A 10 -22.42 39.52 8.32
C PRO A 10 -21.96 39.87 9.73
N ASN A 11 -21.96 41.18 10.01
CA ASN A 11 -21.75 41.78 11.31
C ASN A 11 -22.88 41.36 12.28
N ARG A 12 -22.74 40.16 12.84
CA ARG A 12 -23.43 39.70 14.05
C ARG A 12 -22.33 39.23 15.00
N ALA A 13 -22.51 39.39 16.31
CA ALA A 13 -21.60 38.82 17.29
C ALA A 13 -21.50 37.31 17.02
N ILE A 14 -20.46 36.90 16.30
CA ILE A 14 -20.20 35.51 15.99
C ILE A 14 -19.91 34.89 17.35
N ASP A 15 -20.79 34.02 17.80
CA ASP A 15 -20.59 33.28 19.05
C ASP A 15 -19.24 32.57 18.92
N ALA A 16 -18.33 32.82 19.86
CA ALA A 16 -17.01 32.22 19.84
C ALA A 16 -17.09 30.69 19.78
N ASN A 17 -18.16 30.10 20.33
CA ASN A 17 -18.44 28.68 20.23
C ASN A 17 -18.78 28.23 18.80
N GLU A 18 -19.49 29.05 18.03
CA GLU A 18 -19.83 28.76 16.64
C GLU A 18 -18.58 28.77 15.76
N LEU A 19 -17.71 29.77 15.95
CA LEU A 19 -16.42 29.83 15.25
C LEU A 19 -15.51 28.65 15.61
N TYR A 20 -15.44 28.30 16.90
CA TYR A 20 -14.67 27.15 17.38
C TYR A 20 -15.19 25.83 16.79
N SER A 21 -16.52 25.66 16.75
CA SER A 21 -17.17 24.51 16.14
C SER A 21 -16.82 24.38 14.66
N VAL A 22 -16.92 25.46 13.89
CA VAL A 22 -16.54 25.48 12.47
C VAL A 22 -15.08 25.09 12.29
N LEU A 23 -14.16 25.66 13.08
CA LEU A 23 -12.74 25.32 13.01
C LEU A 23 -12.48 23.84 13.27
N CYS A 24 -13.05 23.29 14.35
CA CYS A 24 -12.90 21.87 14.68
C CYS A 24 -13.49 20.96 13.60
N SER A 25 -14.61 21.36 13.00
CA SER A 25 -15.25 20.61 11.92
C SER A 25 -14.37 20.59 10.68
N SER A 26 -13.89 21.76 10.24
CA SER A 26 -13.01 21.86 9.09
C SER A 26 -11.69 21.11 9.27
N MET A 27 -11.08 21.17 10.46
CA MET A 27 -9.88 20.39 10.77
C MET A 27 -10.15 18.88 10.70
N ARG A 28 -11.30 18.43 11.20
CA ARG A 28 -11.71 17.03 11.17
C ARG A 28 -11.98 16.55 9.74
N ASP A 29 -12.66 17.36 8.94
CA ASP A 29 -12.95 17.06 7.55
C ASP A 29 -11.66 16.97 6.73
N CYS A 30 -10.73 17.91 6.93
CA CYS A 30 -9.41 17.88 6.31
C CYS A 30 -8.59 16.66 6.77
N ALA A 31 -8.67 16.30 8.06
CA ALA A 31 -8.03 15.09 8.55
C ALA A 31 -8.63 13.83 7.92
N ASN A 32 -9.95 13.78 7.74
CA ASN A 32 -10.64 12.64 7.13
C ASN A 32 -10.35 12.49 5.63
N THR A 33 -10.05 13.59 4.92
CA THR A 33 -9.66 13.55 3.50
C THR A 33 -8.16 13.30 3.32
N CYS A 34 -7.31 13.76 4.24
CA CYS A 34 -5.85 13.61 4.13
C CYS A 34 -5.30 12.33 4.78
N PHE A 35 -5.98 11.76 5.78
CA PHE A 35 -5.51 10.58 6.50
C PHE A 35 -6.41 9.36 6.25
N PRO A 36 -5.85 8.20 5.89
CA PRO A 36 -6.62 6.97 5.77
C PRO A 36 -7.27 6.60 7.10
N THR A 37 -8.61 6.43 7.10
CA THR A 37 -9.39 6.06 8.30
C THR A 37 -9.05 4.66 8.84
N LYS A 38 -8.50 3.78 8.00
CA LYS A 38 -8.07 2.42 8.38
C LYS A 38 -6.55 2.35 8.43
N ARG A 39 -6.00 2.05 9.62
CA ARG A 39 -4.57 1.80 9.78
C ARG A 39 -4.16 0.54 9.01
N LYS A 40 -3.31 0.69 7.99
CA LYS A 40 -2.73 -0.44 7.23
C LYS A 40 -1.97 -1.36 8.19
N ARG A 41 -2.53 -2.54 8.46
CA ARG A 41 -1.82 -3.63 9.14
C ARG A 41 -0.89 -4.31 8.14
N ARG A 42 0.35 -3.82 8.03
CA ARG A 42 1.38 -4.34 7.09
C ARG A 42 1.54 -5.88 7.15
N HIS A 43 1.29 -6.49 8.31
CA HIS A 43 1.38 -7.95 8.50
C HIS A 43 0.25 -8.74 7.81
N LEU A 44 -0.93 -8.14 7.59
CA LEU A 44 -2.07 -8.84 7.01
C LEU A 44 -1.97 -9.01 5.49
N LYS A 45 -1.02 -8.33 4.82
CA LYS A 45 -0.85 -8.34 3.34
C LYS A 45 -2.20 -8.48 2.60
N PRO A 46 -3.13 -7.54 2.77
CA PRO A 46 -4.50 -7.66 2.26
C PRO A 46 -4.57 -7.84 0.73
N PHE A 47 -3.51 -7.48 0.01
CA PHE A 47 -3.32 -7.66 -1.43
C PHE A 47 -2.86 -9.07 -1.84
N TRP A 48 -3.03 -10.08 -0.98
CA TRP A 48 -2.61 -11.46 -1.28
C TRP A 48 -3.57 -12.15 -2.25
N THR A 49 -3.21 -12.22 -3.52
CA THR A 49 -4.03 -12.78 -4.58
C THR A 49 -3.77 -14.28 -4.81
N LYS A 50 -4.64 -14.92 -5.61
CA LYS A 50 -4.44 -16.30 -6.09
C LYS A 50 -3.12 -16.45 -6.86
N GLU A 51 -2.79 -15.49 -7.72
CA GLU A 51 -1.51 -15.42 -8.43
C GLU A 51 -0.32 -15.47 -7.46
N LEU A 52 -0.35 -14.68 -6.39
CA LEU A 52 0.71 -14.68 -5.38
C LEU A 52 0.82 -16.03 -4.65
N THR A 53 -0.30 -16.71 -4.45
CA THR A 53 -0.32 -18.06 -3.85
C THR A 53 0.38 -19.08 -4.74
N GLU A 54 0.07 -19.07 -6.04
CA GLU A 54 0.69 -19.95 -7.04
C GLU A 54 2.20 -19.67 -7.16
N LEU A 55 2.59 -18.39 -7.27
CA LEU A 55 3.99 -17.99 -7.33
C LEU A 55 4.77 -18.32 -6.05
N HIS A 56 4.12 -18.21 -4.88
CA HIS A 56 4.72 -18.59 -3.61
C HIS A 56 4.93 -20.11 -3.54
N ALA A 57 3.95 -20.91 -3.97
CA ALA A 57 4.09 -22.36 -4.06
C ALA A 57 5.24 -22.74 -5.01
N HIS A 58 5.30 -22.12 -6.20
CA HIS A 58 6.39 -22.36 -7.15
C HIS A 58 7.77 -21.98 -6.59
N THR A 59 7.86 -20.87 -5.84
CA THR A 59 9.08 -20.48 -5.14
C THR A 59 9.51 -21.52 -4.11
N ARG A 60 8.56 -22.12 -3.37
CA ARG A 60 8.87 -23.19 -2.39
C ARG A 60 9.36 -24.46 -3.09
N SER A 61 8.70 -24.89 -4.16
CA SER A 61 9.11 -26.07 -4.93
C SER A 61 10.50 -25.90 -5.54
N SER A 62 10.78 -24.74 -6.15
CA SER A 62 12.11 -24.45 -6.72
C SER A 62 13.19 -24.33 -5.63
N ARG A 63 12.86 -23.78 -4.45
CA ARG A 63 13.78 -23.79 -3.30
C ARG A 63 14.07 -25.21 -2.82
N ALA A 64 13.08 -26.10 -2.80
CA ALA A 64 13.27 -27.48 -2.42
C ALA A 64 14.20 -28.19 -3.40
N ALA A 65 13.98 -28.05 -4.72
CA ALA A 65 14.88 -28.57 -5.75
C ALA A 65 16.32 -28.06 -5.60
N TRP A 66 16.50 -26.75 -5.40
CA TRP A 66 17.82 -26.16 -5.15
C TRP A 66 18.48 -26.69 -3.86
N CYS A 67 17.70 -26.94 -2.80
CA CYS A 67 18.22 -27.56 -1.58
C CYS A 67 18.63 -29.02 -1.80
N SER A 68 17.81 -29.80 -2.50
CA SER A 68 18.10 -31.20 -2.81
C SER A 68 19.35 -31.36 -3.69
N ALA A 69 19.64 -30.37 -4.55
CA ALA A 69 20.86 -30.32 -5.35
C ALA A 69 22.12 -29.92 -4.56
N GLY A 70 22.05 -29.74 -3.24
CA GLY A 70 23.19 -29.33 -2.40
C GLY A 70 23.39 -27.82 -2.29
N ARG A 71 22.38 -27.02 -2.64
CA ARG A 71 22.41 -25.54 -2.62
C ARG A 71 23.58 -24.95 -3.42
N PRO A 72 23.80 -25.41 -4.67
CA PRO A 72 24.92 -24.96 -5.46
C PRO A 72 24.84 -23.44 -5.71
N ARG A 73 25.98 -22.78 -5.83
CA ARG A 73 26.07 -21.31 -5.98
C ARG A 73 26.59 -20.95 -7.36
N GLY A 74 25.99 -19.92 -7.97
CA GLY A 74 26.47 -19.35 -9.22
C GLY A 74 25.57 -19.70 -10.41
N ALA A 75 25.67 -18.87 -11.46
CA ALA A 75 24.78 -18.93 -12.62
C ALA A 75 25.01 -20.14 -13.53
N GLN A 76 26.05 -20.93 -13.29
CA GLN A 76 26.32 -22.19 -13.98
C GLN A 76 25.36 -23.31 -13.54
N HIS A 77 24.79 -23.23 -12.33
CA HIS A 77 23.87 -24.25 -11.83
C HIS A 77 22.42 -23.91 -12.17
N LYS A 78 21.74 -24.84 -12.83
CA LYS A 78 20.36 -24.68 -13.30
C LYS A 78 19.42 -24.38 -12.14
N GLU A 79 19.48 -25.17 -11.07
CA GLU A 79 18.59 -25.07 -9.90
C GLU A 79 18.77 -23.74 -9.18
N TYR A 80 20.02 -23.23 -9.12
CA TYR A 80 20.29 -21.90 -8.57
C TYR A 80 19.64 -20.81 -9.41
N ARG A 81 19.83 -20.83 -10.74
CA ARG A 81 19.24 -19.83 -11.65
C ARG A 81 17.72 -19.85 -11.58
N GLU A 82 17.12 -21.03 -11.65
CA GLU A 82 15.67 -21.21 -11.61
C GLU A 82 15.09 -20.68 -10.30
N TYR A 83 15.65 -21.08 -9.15
CA TYR A 83 15.21 -20.57 -7.85
C TYR A 83 15.30 -19.04 -7.76
N LYS A 84 16.40 -18.47 -8.22
CA LYS A 84 16.61 -17.02 -8.16
C LYS A 84 15.67 -16.27 -9.10
N ALA A 85 15.42 -16.79 -10.30
CA ALA A 85 14.49 -16.24 -11.26
C ALA A 85 13.04 -16.26 -10.72
N VAL A 86 12.58 -17.40 -10.23
CA VAL A 86 11.25 -17.57 -9.63
C VAL A 86 11.07 -16.66 -8.41
N LYS A 87 12.07 -16.60 -7.52
CA LYS A 87 12.05 -15.73 -6.35
C LYS A 87 12.05 -14.23 -6.72
N ALA A 88 12.71 -13.85 -7.81
CA ALA A 88 12.69 -12.49 -8.33
C ALA A 88 11.31 -12.16 -8.91
N HIS A 89 10.71 -13.09 -9.66
CA HIS A 89 9.37 -12.94 -10.21
C HIS A 89 8.32 -12.75 -9.10
N PHE A 90 8.31 -13.63 -8.09
CA PHE A 90 7.41 -13.49 -6.93
C PHE A 90 7.57 -12.13 -6.23
N ARG A 91 8.81 -11.64 -6.06
CA ARG A 91 9.05 -10.33 -5.45
C ARG A 91 8.53 -9.16 -6.28
N ARG A 92 8.59 -9.26 -7.62
CA ARG A 92 7.99 -8.26 -8.52
C ARG A 92 6.47 -8.26 -8.41
N ALA A 93 5.85 -9.43 -8.47
CA ALA A 93 4.40 -9.57 -8.31
C ALA A 93 3.91 -9.03 -6.95
N MET A 94 4.61 -9.36 -5.86
CA MET A 94 4.32 -8.85 -4.51
C MET A 94 4.33 -7.32 -4.42
N ARG A 95 5.27 -6.66 -5.13
CA ARG A 95 5.33 -5.19 -5.16
C ARG A 95 4.18 -4.62 -5.97
N ARG A 96 3.94 -5.15 -7.16
CA ARG A 96 2.83 -4.74 -8.04
C ARG A 96 1.47 -4.81 -7.33
N CYS A 97 1.13 -5.94 -6.71
CA CYS A 97 -0.12 -6.07 -5.97
C CYS A 97 -0.17 -5.14 -4.75
N GLY A 98 0.97 -4.93 -4.09
CA GLY A 98 1.08 -3.99 -2.98
C GLY A 98 0.88 -2.53 -3.39
N GLU A 99 1.34 -2.14 -4.58
CA GLU A 99 1.17 -0.81 -5.16
C GLU A 99 -0.28 -0.60 -5.61
N GLN A 100 -0.86 -1.55 -6.34
CA GLN A 100 -2.27 -1.51 -6.77
C GLN A 100 -3.23 -1.33 -5.59
N PHE A 101 -3.04 -2.12 -4.53
CA PHE A 101 -3.83 -2.00 -3.32
C PHE A 101 -3.67 -0.65 -2.60
N MET A 102 -2.51 0.02 -2.73
CA MET A 102 -2.35 1.37 -2.18
C MET A 102 -3.12 2.39 -3.02
N THR A 103 -3.03 2.30 -4.35
CA THR A 103 -3.80 3.17 -5.25
C THR A 103 -5.31 3.02 -5.05
N GLU A 104 -5.81 1.80 -4.84
CA GLU A 104 -7.23 1.55 -4.55
C GLU A 104 -7.71 2.12 -3.21
N LEU A 105 -6.81 2.34 -2.24
CA LEU A 105 -7.15 2.92 -0.93
C LEU A 105 -7.12 4.46 -0.92
N ASP A 106 -6.41 5.06 -1.88
CA ASP A 106 -6.28 6.51 -2.01
C ASP A 106 -7.45 7.11 -2.83
N HIS A 107 -8.34 6.26 -3.36
CA HIS A 107 -9.61 6.61 -4.02
C HIS A 107 -10.81 6.26 -3.13
#